data_AF-A0A965QZR0-F1
#
_entry.id   AF-A0A965QZR0-F1
#
_cell.length_a   1.000
_cell.length_b   1.000
_cell.length_c   1.000
_cell.angle_alpha   90.00
_cell.angle_beta   90.00
_cell.angle_gamma   90.00
#
_symmetry.space_group_name_H-M   'P 1'
#
loop_
_entity.id
_entity.type
_entity.pdbx_description
1 polymer ?
#
loop_
_entity_poly.entity_id
_entity_poly.type
_entity_poly.pdbx_seq_one_letter_code
_entity_poly.pdbx_strand_id
1 'polypeptide(L)'
;MRKVTGVLDYVIRVVESPSAVDATQWDALLNLQVQSSPFMRHAYLAALHHSHSACTRTGWSPFFITLWDGDTLAAACALYVKSHSYGEYVFDWAWANAYQQHGLAYYPKATVAVPFTPVPGPRLLARDAQARAALIDAVLAWCETKALSSLHLLFCTEDDNAGCTQAGLMLRHTVQFHWNNATP
;
A
#
# COMPACT_ATOMS: atom_id res chain seq x y z
N MET A 1 -5.10 -20.10 31.40
CA MET A 1 -4.13 -20.66 30.43
C MET A 1 -4.10 -19.76 29.20
N ARG A 2 -3.12 -18.85 29.11
CA ARG A 2 -2.86 -18.10 27.88
C ARG A 2 -2.05 -19.03 26.96
N LYS A 3 -2.58 -19.33 25.77
CA LYS A 3 -1.79 -19.97 24.71
C LYS A 3 -0.63 -19.02 24.40
N VAL A 4 0.59 -19.53 24.51
CA VAL A 4 1.79 -18.89 23.97
C VAL A 4 1.65 -19.02 22.45
N THR A 5 1.15 -17.96 21.81
CA THR A 5 1.20 -17.82 20.36
C THR A 5 2.67 -17.73 20.00
N GLY A 6 3.18 -18.66 19.18
CA GLY A 6 4.57 -18.67 18.74
C GLY A 6 4.95 -17.30 18.18
N VAL A 7 6.09 -16.77 18.62
CA VAL A 7 6.66 -15.54 18.07
C VAL A 7 6.94 -15.82 16.60
N LEU A 8 6.18 -15.17 15.71
CA LEU A 8 6.52 -15.18 14.29
C LEU A 8 7.74 -14.29 14.10
N ASP A 9 8.83 -14.88 13.62
CA ASP A 9 10.10 -14.19 13.40
C ASP A 9 10.19 -13.74 11.93
N TYR A 10 9.35 -12.77 11.57
CA TYR A 10 9.37 -12.21 10.22
C TYR A 10 10.57 -11.28 10.04
N VAL A 11 11.31 -11.46 8.94
CA VAL A 11 12.33 -10.49 8.52
C VAL A 11 11.65 -9.42 7.65
N ILE A 12 11.70 -8.18 8.10
CA ILE A 12 11.25 -7.02 7.32
C ILE A 12 12.35 -6.63 6.34
N ARG A 13 12.02 -6.52 5.05
CA ARG A 13 12.90 -5.92 4.04
C ARG A 13 12.18 -4.78 3.34
N VAL A 14 12.91 -3.70 3.10
CA VAL A 14 12.43 -2.53 2.34
C VAL A 14 13.35 -2.34 1.14
N VAL A 15 12.78 -2.39 -0.06
CA VAL A 15 13.52 -2.22 -1.32
C VAL A 15 12.87 -1.15 -2.18
N GLU A 16 13.67 -0.43 -2.97
CA GLU A 16 13.21 0.73 -3.74
C GLU A 16 12.87 0.39 -5.20
N SER A 17 12.71 -0.90 -5.51
CA SER A 17 12.36 -1.36 -6.85
C SER A 17 11.58 -2.67 -6.79
N PRO A 18 10.53 -2.83 -7.61
CA PRO A 18 9.82 -4.11 -7.71
C PRO A 18 10.76 -5.23 -8.17
N SER A 19 11.77 -4.92 -8.99
CA SER A 19 12.74 -5.90 -9.50
C SER A 19 13.63 -6.51 -8.41
N ALA A 20 13.66 -5.94 -7.21
CA ALA A 20 14.38 -6.49 -6.06
C ALA A 20 13.55 -7.52 -5.26
N VAL A 21 12.28 -7.75 -5.65
CA VAL A 21 11.41 -8.77 -5.08
C VAL A 21 11.18 -9.85 -6.13
N ASP A 22 11.22 -11.12 -5.72
CA ASP A 22 10.93 -12.25 -6.60
C ASP A 22 9.50 -12.16 -7.14
N ALA A 23 9.37 -12.18 -8.47
CA ALA A 23 8.09 -12.00 -9.15
C ALA A 23 7.13 -13.16 -8.89
N THR A 24 7.64 -14.39 -8.80
CA THR A 24 6.82 -15.59 -8.57
C THR A 24 6.24 -15.57 -7.16
N GLN A 25 7.01 -15.20 -6.14
CA GLN A 25 6.52 -15.10 -4.78
C GLN A 25 5.54 -13.93 -4.60
N TRP A 26 5.81 -12.78 -5.23
CA TRP A 26 4.88 -11.65 -5.24
C TRP A 26 3.52 -12.04 -5.85
N ASP A 27 3.55 -12.61 -7.05
CA ASP A 27 2.33 -13.01 -7.76
C ASP A 27 1.61 -14.17 -7.06
N ALA A 28 2.35 -15.07 -6.38
CA ALA A 28 1.75 -16.08 -5.51
C ALA A 28 0.95 -15.47 -4.36
N LEU A 29 1.49 -14.45 -3.66
CA LEU A 29 0.72 -13.73 -2.64
C LEU A 29 -0.49 -13.01 -3.21
N LEU A 30 -0.36 -12.40 -4.40
CA LEU A 30 -1.47 -11.73 -5.07
C LEU A 30 -2.60 -12.71 -5.41
N ASN A 31 -2.27 -13.91 -5.88
CA ASN A 31 -3.25 -14.94 -6.23
C ASN A 31 -4.05 -15.47 -5.02
N LEU A 32 -3.54 -15.29 -3.79
CA LEU A 32 -4.27 -15.63 -2.56
C LEU A 32 -5.36 -14.61 -2.20
N GLN A 33 -5.40 -13.44 -2.84
CA GLN A 33 -6.31 -12.35 -2.48
C GLN A 33 -7.68 -12.51 -3.18
N VAL A 34 -8.78 -12.26 -2.44
CA VAL A 34 -10.18 -12.41 -2.91
C VAL A 34 -10.54 -11.52 -4.11
N GLN A 35 -9.74 -10.48 -4.40
CA GLN A 35 -9.91 -9.58 -5.54
C GLN A 35 -8.58 -9.31 -6.26
N SER A 36 -7.81 -10.38 -6.52
CA SER A 36 -6.58 -10.26 -7.29
C SER A 36 -6.82 -9.51 -8.60
N SER A 37 -6.00 -8.49 -8.88
CA SER A 37 -6.14 -7.64 -10.07
C SER A 37 -4.82 -7.59 -10.83
N PRO A 38 -4.83 -7.39 -12.17
CA PRO A 38 -3.59 -7.30 -12.94
C PRO A 38 -2.72 -6.11 -12.51
N PHE A 39 -3.34 -5.11 -11.87
CA PHE A 39 -2.72 -3.84 -11.50
C PHE A 39 -1.79 -3.92 -10.28
N MET A 40 -1.84 -5.02 -9.54
CA MET A 40 -0.88 -5.31 -8.47
C MET A 40 0.07 -6.46 -8.83
N ARG A 41 0.05 -6.98 -10.07
CA ARG A 41 1.03 -7.98 -10.51
C ARG A 41 2.43 -7.37 -10.52
N HIS A 42 3.43 -8.21 -10.25
CA HIS A 42 4.83 -7.79 -10.27
C HIS A 42 5.20 -7.13 -11.60
N ALA A 43 4.85 -7.77 -12.72
CA ALA A 43 5.15 -7.27 -14.06
C ALA A 43 4.51 -5.90 -14.36
N TYR A 44 3.32 -5.63 -13.84
CA TYR A 44 2.64 -4.35 -14.01
C TYR A 44 3.37 -3.23 -13.25
N LEU A 45 3.71 -3.50 -11.98
CA LEU A 45 4.49 -2.57 -11.16
C LEU A 45 5.87 -2.34 -11.79
N ALA A 46 6.57 -3.41 -12.18
CA ALA A 46 7.86 -3.33 -12.85
C ALA A 46 7.80 -2.49 -14.14
N ALA A 47 6.76 -2.64 -14.95
CA ALA A 47 6.57 -1.84 -16.16
C ALA A 47 6.46 -0.35 -15.85
N LEU A 48 5.65 0.05 -14.86
CA LEU A 48 5.49 1.46 -14.45
C LEU A 48 6.80 2.08 -13.94
N HIS A 49 7.61 1.28 -13.24
CA HIS A 49 8.91 1.70 -12.72
C HIS A 49 9.96 1.80 -13.83
N HIS A 50 10.04 0.78 -14.69
CA HIS A 50 10.99 0.73 -15.80
C HIS A 50 10.73 1.80 -16.87
N SER A 51 9.46 2.13 -17.13
CA SER A 51 9.09 3.22 -18.03
C SER A 51 9.26 4.61 -17.43
N HIS A 52 9.66 4.72 -16.16
CA HIS A 52 9.69 5.96 -15.37
C HIS A 52 8.34 6.64 -15.19
N SER A 53 7.22 5.93 -15.41
CA SER A 53 5.89 6.47 -15.17
C SER A 53 5.66 6.71 -13.68
N ALA A 54 5.95 5.71 -12.85
CA ALA A 54 5.91 5.82 -11.39
C ALA A 54 7.35 5.91 -10.85
N CYS A 55 7.86 7.14 -10.70
CA CYS A 55 9.18 7.38 -10.13
C CYS A 55 9.18 8.66 -9.28
N THR A 56 10.28 8.91 -8.55
CA THR A 56 10.44 10.12 -7.73
C THR A 56 10.15 11.40 -8.50
N ARG A 57 10.56 11.50 -9.78
CA ARG A 57 10.32 12.69 -10.62
C ARG A 57 8.83 12.94 -10.89
N THR A 58 8.01 11.90 -10.96
CA THR A 58 6.54 12.01 -11.08
C THR A 58 5.85 12.01 -9.72
N GLY A 59 6.62 12.18 -8.65
CA GLY A 59 6.16 12.21 -7.27
C GLY A 59 5.77 10.85 -6.72
N TRP A 60 6.27 9.73 -7.27
CA TRP A 60 6.03 8.36 -6.82
C TRP A 60 7.35 7.70 -6.38
N SER A 61 7.93 8.12 -5.26
CA SER A 61 9.16 7.52 -4.72
C SER A 61 8.86 6.14 -4.11
N PRO A 62 9.32 5.02 -4.68
CA PRO A 62 8.89 3.69 -4.29
C PRO A 62 9.60 3.11 -3.08
N PHE A 63 8.82 2.37 -2.28
CA PHE A 63 9.29 1.49 -1.23
C PHE A 63 8.41 0.25 -1.20
N PHE A 64 8.98 -0.90 -1.52
CA PHE A 64 8.34 -2.20 -1.40
C PHE A 64 8.69 -2.79 -0.05
N ILE A 65 7.72 -2.84 0.84
CA ILE A 65 7.88 -3.38 2.19
C ILE A 65 7.42 -4.84 2.15
N THR A 66 8.29 -5.73 2.61
CA THR A 66 8.10 -7.19 2.53
C THR A 66 8.37 -7.85 3.87
N LEU A 67 7.60 -8.87 4.19
CA LEU A 67 7.80 -9.75 5.33
C LEU A 67 8.20 -11.13 4.85
N TRP A 68 9.27 -11.67 5.42
CA TRP A 68 9.84 -12.96 5.05
C TRP A 68 9.81 -13.94 6.22
N ASP A 69 9.31 -15.14 5.96
CA ASP A 69 9.36 -16.30 6.85
C ASP A 69 10.39 -17.28 6.28
N GLY A 70 11.63 -17.17 6.76
CA GLY A 70 12.79 -17.74 6.06
C GLY A 70 12.91 -17.16 4.64
N ASP A 71 12.87 -18.03 3.64
CA ASP A 71 12.94 -17.66 2.22
C ASP A 71 11.56 -17.45 1.56
N THR A 72 10.48 -17.58 2.33
CA THR A 72 9.11 -17.44 1.83
C THR A 72 8.55 -16.05 2.12
N LEU A 73 8.07 -15.37 1.09
CA LEU A 73 7.40 -14.08 1.21
C LEU A 73 6.03 -14.28 1.87
N ALA A 74 5.87 -13.78 3.09
CA ALA A 74 4.65 -13.92 3.89
C ALA A 74 3.66 -12.78 3.65
N ALA A 75 4.17 -11.56 3.44
CA ALA A 75 3.35 -10.40 3.10
C ALA A 75 4.18 -9.33 2.36
N ALA A 76 3.52 -8.48 1.57
CA ALA A 76 4.15 -7.37 0.87
C ALA A 76 3.16 -6.25 0.53
N CYS A 77 3.66 -5.02 0.38
CA CYS A 77 2.91 -3.92 -0.23
C CYS A 77 3.81 -3.02 -1.08
N ALA A 78 3.20 -2.32 -2.05
CA ALA A 78 3.83 -1.27 -2.83
C ALA A 78 3.48 0.09 -2.22
N LEU A 79 4.42 0.67 -1.47
CA LEU A 79 4.30 1.98 -0.83
C LEU A 79 5.04 3.04 -1.65
N TYR A 80 4.49 4.24 -1.65
CA TYR A 80 5.10 5.40 -2.31
C TYR A 80 5.14 6.59 -1.37
N VAL A 81 6.29 7.24 -1.25
CA VAL A 81 6.39 8.54 -0.59
C VAL A 81 6.04 9.63 -1.59
N LYS A 82 5.04 10.43 -1.24
CA LYS A 82 4.41 11.46 -2.09
C LYS A 82 4.69 12.85 -1.54
N SER A 83 5.09 13.77 -2.41
CA SER A 83 5.19 15.21 -2.12
C SER A 83 3.98 16.03 -2.61
N HIS A 84 3.03 15.37 -3.28
CA HIS A 84 1.76 15.92 -3.78
C HIS A 84 0.75 14.80 -4.06
N SER A 85 -0.56 15.09 -4.09
CA SER A 85 -1.60 14.09 -4.42
C SER A 85 -1.77 13.77 -5.92
N TYR A 86 -1.03 14.40 -6.85
CA TYR A 86 -1.19 14.11 -8.28
C TYR A 86 -0.93 12.62 -8.59
N GLY A 87 -1.81 12.06 -9.44
CA GLY A 87 -1.80 10.67 -9.87
C GLY A 87 -2.56 9.71 -8.94
N GLU A 88 -2.95 10.14 -7.73
CA GLU A 88 -3.70 9.31 -6.79
C GLU A 88 -5.20 9.22 -7.13
N TYR A 89 -5.72 10.20 -7.89
CA TYR A 89 -7.14 10.42 -8.15
C TYR A 89 -7.99 10.53 -6.87
N VAL A 90 -7.33 10.75 -5.72
CA VAL A 90 -7.88 11.18 -4.44
C VAL A 90 -7.12 12.43 -4.05
N PHE A 91 -7.84 13.53 -3.86
CA PHE A 91 -7.24 14.83 -3.61
C PHE A 91 -7.39 15.20 -2.12
N ASP A 92 -6.25 15.44 -1.46
CA ASP A 92 -6.19 15.70 -0.02
C ASP A 92 -6.14 17.19 0.32
N TRP A 93 -6.77 18.04 -0.50
CA TRP A 93 -6.69 19.50 -0.36
C TRP A 93 -7.21 19.97 1.00
N ALA A 94 -8.27 19.34 1.50
CA ALA A 94 -8.81 19.64 2.83
C ALA A 94 -7.80 19.32 3.95
N TRP A 95 -7.08 18.20 3.86
CA TRP A 95 -6.06 17.82 4.84
C TRP A 95 -4.84 18.71 4.75
N ALA A 96 -4.35 18.97 3.55
CA ALA A 96 -3.22 19.88 3.32
C ALA A 96 -3.51 21.28 3.87
N ASN A 97 -4.72 21.81 3.62
CA ASN A 97 -5.16 23.08 4.16
C ASN A 97 -5.25 23.07 5.69
N ALA A 98 -5.79 22.02 6.30
CA ALA A 98 -5.87 21.89 7.76
C ALA A 98 -4.48 21.87 8.41
N TYR A 99 -3.54 21.10 7.87
CA TYR A 99 -2.15 21.08 8.33
C TYR A 99 -1.52 22.47 8.24
N GLN A 100 -1.68 23.15 7.10
CA GLN A 100 -1.17 24.49 6.90
C GLN A 100 -1.77 25.50 7.88
N GLN A 101 -3.08 25.42 8.18
CA GLN A 101 -3.75 26.26 9.17
C GLN A 101 -3.18 26.08 10.59
N HIS A 102 -2.60 24.91 10.88
CA HIS A 102 -1.92 24.61 12.14
C HIS A 102 -0.38 24.71 12.06
N GLY A 103 0.17 25.23 10.96
CA GLY A 103 1.62 25.39 10.79
C GLY A 103 2.39 24.07 10.61
N LEU A 104 1.70 22.98 10.27
CA LEU A 104 2.28 21.66 10.04
C LEU A 104 2.48 21.40 8.55
N ALA A 105 3.51 20.62 8.21
CA ALA A 105 3.73 20.15 6.84
C ALA A 105 2.90 18.90 6.57
N TYR A 106 2.01 18.95 5.57
CA TYR A 106 1.23 17.77 5.16
C TYR A 106 2.04 16.79 4.31
N TYR A 107 3.06 17.25 3.62
CA TYR A 107 3.96 16.40 2.83
C TYR A 107 5.36 16.38 3.47
N PRO A 108 6.12 15.28 3.30
CA PRO A 108 5.76 14.08 2.56
C PRO A 108 4.81 13.13 3.33
N LYS A 109 3.97 12.42 2.60
CA LYS A 109 3.11 11.34 3.12
C LYS A 109 3.45 9.99 2.47
N ALA A 110 3.09 8.90 3.13
CA ALA A 110 3.11 7.56 2.54
C ALA A 110 1.77 7.24 1.86
N THR A 111 1.82 6.53 0.73
CA THR A 111 0.64 6.05 0.01
C THR A 111 0.84 4.64 -0.51
N VAL A 112 -0.01 3.71 -0.11
CA VAL A 112 -0.09 2.35 -0.67
C VAL A 112 -1.20 2.34 -1.71
N ALA A 113 -0.83 2.25 -2.98
CA ALA A 113 -1.75 2.35 -4.10
C ALA A 113 -1.16 1.71 -5.36
N VAL A 114 -2.01 1.48 -6.36
CA VAL A 114 -1.52 1.31 -7.74
C VAL A 114 -1.27 2.71 -8.32
N PRO A 115 -0.06 3.00 -8.85
CA PRO A 115 0.20 4.30 -9.47
C PRO A 115 -0.74 4.56 -10.66
N PHE A 116 -1.30 5.76 -10.71
CA PHE A 116 -2.14 6.27 -11.79
C PHE A 116 -3.40 5.44 -12.12
N THR A 117 -3.78 4.49 -11.28
CA THR A 117 -4.88 3.56 -11.58
C THR A 117 -5.82 3.44 -10.38
N PRO A 118 -6.93 4.21 -10.35
CA PRO A 118 -7.83 4.30 -9.20
C PRO A 118 -8.86 3.16 -9.16
N VAL A 119 -8.37 1.93 -9.10
CA VAL A 119 -9.20 0.71 -9.12
C VAL A 119 -9.18 0.01 -7.76
N PRO A 120 -10.34 -0.46 -7.26
CA PRO A 120 -10.39 -1.32 -6.08
C PRO A 120 -9.52 -2.57 -6.23
N GLY A 121 -8.92 -3.01 -5.12
CA GLY A 121 -8.18 -4.26 -5.06
C GLY A 121 -7.20 -4.30 -3.89
N PRO A 122 -6.47 -5.42 -3.73
CA PRO A 122 -5.59 -5.60 -2.59
C PRO A 122 -4.42 -4.59 -2.63
N ARG A 123 -4.13 -4.04 -1.45
CA ARG A 123 -2.98 -3.14 -1.16
C ARG A 123 -1.99 -3.80 -0.22
N LEU A 124 -2.47 -4.69 0.62
CA LEU A 124 -1.65 -5.54 1.48
C LEU A 124 -1.76 -6.96 0.93
N LEU A 125 -0.70 -7.45 0.30
CA LEU A 125 -0.63 -8.84 -0.14
C LEU A 125 -0.15 -9.65 1.06
N ALA A 126 -0.90 -10.66 1.49
CA ALA A 126 -0.54 -11.45 2.66
C ALA A 126 -1.07 -12.88 2.54
N ARG A 127 -0.28 -13.85 3.00
CA ARG A 127 -0.66 -15.27 2.98
C ARG A 127 -1.82 -15.59 3.93
N ASP A 128 -1.96 -14.80 5.00
CA ASP A 128 -2.98 -14.93 6.03
C ASP A 128 -3.21 -13.60 6.77
N ALA A 129 -4.20 -13.58 7.66
CA ALA A 129 -4.55 -12.38 8.45
C ALA A 129 -3.44 -11.97 9.44
N GLN A 130 -2.63 -12.92 9.93
CA GLN A 130 -1.57 -12.64 10.89
C GLN A 130 -0.38 -11.94 10.21
N ALA A 131 -0.01 -12.38 9.00
CA ALA A 131 0.99 -11.73 8.16
C ALA A 131 0.51 -10.34 7.69
N ARG A 132 -0.79 -10.17 7.41
CA ARG A 132 -1.38 -8.85 7.09
C ARG A 132 -1.24 -7.88 8.26
N ALA A 133 -1.60 -8.31 9.48
CA ALA A 133 -1.47 -7.49 10.67
C ALA A 133 0.00 -7.08 10.92
N ALA A 134 0.92 -8.05 10.86
CA ALA A 134 2.35 -7.77 10.99
C ALA A 134 2.88 -6.81 9.92
N LEU A 135 2.36 -6.89 8.68
CA LEU A 135 2.74 -5.97 7.60
C LEU A 135 2.27 -4.55 7.91
N ILE A 136 1.05 -4.38 8.42
CA ILE A 136 0.53 -3.07 8.82
C ILE A 136 1.40 -2.46 9.92
N ASP A 137 1.75 -3.23 10.94
CA ASP A 137 2.63 -2.78 12.02
C ASP A 137 4.02 -2.37 11.49
N ALA A 138 4.59 -3.17 10.58
CA ALA A 138 5.87 -2.86 9.94
C ALA A 138 5.81 -1.58 9.09
N VAL A 139 4.71 -1.36 8.35
CA VAL A 139 4.50 -0.16 7.54
C VAL A 139 4.33 1.08 8.43
N LEU A 140 3.57 0.98 9.52
CA LEU A 140 3.38 2.07 10.48
C LEU A 140 4.71 2.47 11.12
N ALA A 141 5.45 1.49 11.67
CA ALA A 141 6.76 1.73 12.25
C ALA A 141 7.74 2.33 11.23
N TRP A 142 7.72 1.85 9.99
CA TRP A 142 8.55 2.43 8.94
C TRP A 142 8.18 3.89 8.65
N CYS A 143 6.89 4.23 8.55
CA CYS A 143 6.44 5.61 8.36
C CYS A 143 6.89 6.54 9.50
N GLU A 144 6.84 6.06 10.74
CA GLU A 144 7.34 6.80 11.92
C GLU A 144 8.85 7.05 11.82
N THR A 145 9.65 6.03 11.48
CA THR A 145 11.12 6.19 11.32
C THR A 145 11.50 7.17 10.22
N LYS A 146 10.63 7.35 9.22
CA LYS A 146 10.79 8.30 8.13
C LYS A 146 10.16 9.67 8.40
N ALA A 147 9.56 9.87 9.58
CA ALA A 147 8.85 11.09 9.97
C ALA A 147 7.83 11.56 8.92
N LEU A 148 7.08 10.61 8.34
CA LEU A 148 6.03 10.93 7.37
C LEU A 148 4.78 11.46 8.09
N SER A 149 4.12 12.44 7.49
CA SER A 149 2.95 13.11 8.09
C SER A 149 1.75 12.17 8.25
N SER A 150 1.55 11.27 7.30
CA SER A 150 0.43 10.33 7.28
C SER A 150 0.71 9.11 6.39
N LEU A 151 -0.08 8.05 6.60
CA LEU A 151 -0.14 6.86 5.75
C LEU A 151 -1.54 6.74 5.15
N HIS A 152 -1.60 6.60 3.83
CA HIS A 152 -2.85 6.46 3.08
C HIS A 152 -2.85 5.14 2.32
N LEU A 153 -3.87 4.30 2.51
CA LEU A 153 -4.09 3.14 1.64
C LEU A 153 -5.32 3.43 0.78
N LEU A 154 -5.17 3.37 -0.54
CA LEU A 154 -6.20 3.83 -1.48
C LEU A 154 -6.86 2.66 -2.21
N PHE A 155 -8.19 2.70 -2.29
CA PHE A 155 -9.00 1.69 -3.00
C PHE A 155 -8.80 0.25 -2.48
N CYS A 156 -8.69 0.12 -1.16
CA CYS A 156 -8.51 -1.12 -0.42
C CYS A 156 -9.65 -2.12 -0.58
N THR A 157 -9.35 -3.41 -0.41
CA THR A 157 -10.37 -4.45 -0.20
C THR A 157 -10.98 -4.36 1.21
N GLU A 158 -12.04 -5.13 1.46
CA GLU A 158 -12.61 -5.28 2.80
C GLU A 158 -11.60 -5.88 3.80
N ASP A 159 -10.78 -6.84 3.39
CA ASP A 159 -9.73 -7.42 4.24
C ASP A 159 -8.66 -6.40 4.63
N ASP A 160 -8.24 -5.56 3.69
CA ASP A 160 -7.32 -4.45 3.94
C ASP A 160 -7.93 -3.46 4.94
N ASN A 161 -9.21 -3.10 4.74
CA ASN A 161 -9.93 -2.18 5.62
C ASN A 161 -10.07 -2.75 7.04
N ALA A 162 -10.41 -4.04 7.17
CA ALA A 162 -10.55 -4.71 8.45
C ALA A 162 -9.22 -4.71 9.23
N GLY A 163 -8.13 -5.09 8.56
CA GLY A 163 -6.78 -5.07 9.16
C GLY A 163 -6.35 -3.66 9.58
N CYS A 164 -6.54 -2.67 8.71
CA CYS A 164 -6.19 -1.27 8.99
C CYS A 164 -7.00 -0.70 10.16
N THR A 165 -8.31 -0.99 10.21
CA THR A 165 -9.19 -0.53 11.30
C THR A 165 -8.76 -1.14 12.62
N GLN A 166 -8.40 -2.43 12.64
CA GLN A 166 -7.89 -3.09 13.83
C GLN A 166 -6.56 -2.48 14.34
N ALA A 167 -5.72 -1.98 13.42
CA ALA A 167 -4.49 -1.25 13.73
C ALA A 167 -4.71 0.24 14.06
N GLY A 168 -5.96 0.71 14.13
CA GLY A 168 -6.30 2.08 14.52
C GLY A 168 -6.28 3.12 13.39
N LEU A 169 -6.14 2.69 12.12
CA LEU A 169 -6.31 3.61 10.99
C LEU A 169 -7.78 3.97 10.81
N MET A 170 -8.01 5.18 10.30
CA MET A 170 -9.36 5.69 10.04
C MET A 170 -9.82 5.38 8.61
N LEU A 171 -11.03 4.86 8.47
CA LEU A 171 -11.67 4.68 7.17
C LEU A 171 -12.21 6.01 6.65
N ARG A 172 -11.85 6.36 5.40
CA ARG A 172 -12.41 7.50 4.68
C ARG A 172 -13.22 6.99 3.49
N HIS A 173 -14.50 7.32 3.47
CA HIS A 173 -15.35 7.06 2.32
C HIS A 173 -15.23 8.15 1.27
N THR A 174 -15.31 7.74 0.00
CA THR A 174 -15.44 8.64 -1.16
C THR A 174 -16.54 8.11 -2.07
N VAL A 175 -17.13 8.99 -2.87
CA VAL A 175 -18.18 8.62 -3.82
C VAL A 175 -17.55 8.55 -5.22
N GLN A 176 -17.78 7.44 -5.92
CA GLN A 176 -17.47 7.31 -7.34
C GLN A 176 -18.77 7.22 -8.13
N PHE A 177 -18.85 7.97 -9.23
CA PHE A 177 -19.95 7.87 -10.18
C PHE A 177 -19.52 6.93 -11.30
N HIS A 178 -20.24 5.83 -11.49
CA HIS A 178 -20.01 4.89 -12.56
C HIS A 178 -21.11 5.05 -13.60
N TRP A 179 -20.74 5.41 -14.82
CA TRP A 179 -21.67 5.43 -15.95
C TRP A 179 -21.73 4.03 -16.56
N ASN A 180 -22.91 3.41 -16.48
CA ASN A 180 -23.17 2.14 -17.13
C ASN A 180 -23.98 2.41 -18.40
N ASN A 181 -23.35 2.27 -19.57
CA ASN A 181 -24.08 2.34 -20.83
C ASN A 181 -24.63 0.95 -21.19
N ALA A 182 -25.94 0.76 -21.07
CA ALA A 182 -26.59 -0.52 -21.35
C ALA A 182 -26.76 -0.80 -22.86
N THR A 183 -26.66 0.24 -23.69
CA THR A 183 -26.83 0.17 -25.15
C THR A 183 -25.96 1.23 -25.84
N PRO A 184 -25.25 0.92 -26.94
CA PRO A 184 -24.38 1.86 -27.65
C PRO A 184 -25.06 3.17 -28.07
#